data_AF-A0ABD6EX51-F1
#
_entry.id   AF-A0ABD6EX51-F1
#
_cell.length_a   1.000
_cell.length_b   1.000
_cell.length_c   1.000
_cell.angle_alpha   90.00
_cell.angle_beta   90.00
_cell.angle_gamma   90.00
#
_symmetry.space_group_name_H-M   'P 1'
#
loop_
_entity.id
_entity.type
_entity.pdbx_description
1 polymer ?
#
loop_
_entity_poly.entity_id
_entity_poly.type
_entity_poly.pdbx_seq_one_letter_code
_entity_poly.pdbx_strand_id
1 'polypeptide(L)'
;MIVFQVLESGIWHLDALENFDPILFNLGRRHGKLESSVGFHSSYWSVFLECTIHHIRKCLEYTRLEQWSLSDLDDVITLWRHLVGGICQRIEEGYLIDLANRSYTRDENKPVKKLHTEGPISDTRETPKV
;
A
#
# COMPACT_ATOMS: atom_id res chain seq x y z
N MET A 1 10.69 -12.45 -10.64
CA MET A 1 12.07 -11.94 -10.51
C MET A 1 12.13 -10.42 -10.28
N ILE A 2 11.11 -9.80 -9.64
CA ILE A 2 11.02 -8.32 -9.51
C ILE A 2 11.57 -7.84 -8.14
N VAL A 3 11.39 -8.63 -7.08
CA VAL A 3 11.76 -8.24 -5.71
C VAL A 3 13.27 -8.01 -5.55
N PHE A 4 14.11 -8.91 -6.07
CA PHE A 4 15.56 -8.76 -5.96
C PHE A 4 16.08 -7.51 -6.69
N GLN A 5 15.47 -7.14 -7.82
CA GLN A 5 15.82 -5.91 -8.54
C GLN A 5 15.46 -4.65 -7.75
N VAL A 6 14.35 -4.67 -7.01
CA VAL A 6 13.97 -3.57 -6.10
C VAL A 6 14.97 -3.45 -4.95
N LEU A 7 15.36 -4.58 -4.34
CA LEU A 7 16.37 -4.58 -3.27
C LEU A 7 17.74 -4.12 -3.78
N GLU A 8 18.19 -4.63 -4.93
CA GLU A 8 19.42 -4.22 -5.58
C GLU A 8 19.42 -2.73 -5.92
N SER A 9 18.32 -2.23 -6.47
CA SER A 9 18.16 -0.79 -6.75
C SER A 9 18.22 0.04 -5.46
N GLY A 10 17.63 -0.43 -4.37
CA GLY A 10 17.72 0.24 -3.08
C GLY A 10 19.15 0.37 -2.56
N ILE A 11 19.99 -0.65 -2.76
CA ILE A 11 21.42 -0.61 -2.43
C ILE A 11 22.16 0.42 -3.30
N TRP A 12 21.88 0.44 -4.61
CA TRP A 12 22.50 1.40 -5.53
C TRP A 12 22.13 2.86 -5.26
N HIS A 13 21.02 3.12 -4.56
CA HIS A 13 20.53 4.47 -4.25
C HIS A 13 20.65 4.83 -2.77
N LEU A 14 21.48 4.14 -1.97
CA LEU A 14 21.62 4.41 -0.53
C LEU A 14 21.99 5.87 -0.22
N ASP A 15 22.77 6.52 -1.09
CA ASP A 15 23.18 7.92 -0.93
C ASP A 15 22.09 8.92 -1.32
N ALA A 16 21.05 8.48 -2.04
CA ALA A 16 19.99 9.34 -2.58
C ALA A 16 18.68 8.54 -2.76
N LEU A 17 18.11 8.06 -1.66
CA LEU A 17 16.91 7.20 -1.65
C LEU A 17 15.67 7.91 -2.24
N GLU A 18 15.62 9.24 -2.20
CA GLU A 18 14.56 10.04 -2.80
C GLU A 18 14.44 9.83 -4.32
N ASN A 19 15.54 9.48 -5.00
CA ASN A 19 15.52 9.15 -6.42
C ASN A 19 14.84 7.80 -6.70
N PHE A 20 14.77 6.95 -5.68
CA PHE A 20 14.14 5.63 -5.75
C PHE A 20 12.64 5.69 -5.44
N ASP A 21 12.19 6.69 -4.68
CA ASP A 21 10.80 6.87 -4.28
C ASP A 21 9.79 6.76 -5.44
N PRO A 22 9.97 7.42 -6.60
CA PRO A 22 9.00 7.33 -7.69
C PRO A 22 8.77 5.89 -8.19
N ILE A 23 9.81 5.05 -8.16
CA ILE A 23 9.71 3.64 -8.55
C ILE A 23 8.89 2.87 -7.51
N LEU A 24 9.16 3.09 -6.23
CA LEU A 24 8.45 2.45 -5.11
C LEU A 24 6.97 2.84 -5.07
N PHE A 25 6.67 4.13 -5.23
CA PHE A 25 5.29 4.63 -5.32
C PHE A 25 4.52 3.97 -6.47
N ASN A 26 5.13 3.88 -7.65
CA ASN A 26 4.50 3.24 -8.80
C ASN A 26 4.27 1.75 -8.58
N LEU A 27 5.19 1.06 -7.90
CA LEU A 27 5.01 -0.33 -7.52
C LEU A 27 3.85 -0.50 -6.54
N GLY A 28 3.74 0.39 -5.56
CA GLY A 28 2.61 0.48 -4.62
C GLY A 28 1.27 0.60 -5.33
N ARG A 29 1.14 1.57 -6.25
CA ARG A 29 -0.09 1.77 -7.04
C ARG A 29 -0.46 0.54 -7.86
N ARG A 30 0.51 -0.17 -8.43
CA ARG A 30 0.26 -1.43 -9.16
C ARG A 30 -0.32 -2.50 -8.23
N HIS A 31 0.18 -2.62 -6.99
CA HIS A 31 -0.38 -3.53 -5.99
C HIS A 31 -1.74 -3.06 -5.46
N GLY A 32 -2.00 -1.76 -5.42
CA GLY A 32 -3.33 -1.19 -5.12
C GLY A 32 -4.41 -1.75 -6.05
N LYS A 33 -4.11 -1.81 -7.36
CA LYS A 33 -5.00 -2.43 -8.34
C LYS A 33 -5.26 -3.92 -8.10
N LEU A 34 -4.30 -4.63 -7.50
CA LEU A 34 -4.43 -6.05 -7.18
C LEU A 34 -5.36 -6.31 -5.99
N GLU A 35 -5.62 -5.32 -5.15
CA GLU A 35 -6.61 -5.44 -4.06
C GLU A 35 -7.99 -5.82 -4.63
N SER A 36 -8.43 -5.12 -5.69
CA SER A 36 -9.73 -5.40 -6.31
C SER A 36 -9.78 -6.67 -7.16
N SER A 37 -8.64 -7.13 -7.70
CA SER A 37 -8.62 -8.29 -8.61
C SER A 37 -8.39 -9.61 -7.90
N VAL A 38 -7.55 -9.64 -6.87
CA VAL A 38 -7.12 -10.87 -6.18
C VAL A 38 -7.12 -10.74 -4.65
N GLY A 39 -7.63 -9.65 -4.10
CA GLY A 39 -7.71 -9.46 -2.64
C GLY A 39 -6.36 -9.16 -1.99
N PHE A 40 -5.43 -8.52 -2.71
CA PHE A 40 -4.14 -8.12 -2.13
C PHE A 40 -4.33 -7.17 -0.93
N HIS A 41 -3.68 -7.48 0.20
CA HIS A 41 -3.80 -6.73 1.44
C HIS A 41 -2.46 -6.11 1.87
N SER A 42 -2.48 -4.91 2.45
CA SER A 42 -1.24 -4.20 2.81
C SER A 42 -0.41 -4.91 3.88
N SER A 43 -1.04 -5.70 4.77
CA SER A 43 -0.33 -6.52 5.77
C SER A 43 0.68 -7.50 5.18
N TYR A 44 0.57 -7.84 3.89
CA TYR A 44 1.56 -8.67 3.20
C TYR A 44 2.93 -8.00 3.14
N TRP A 45 3.03 -6.66 3.22
CA TRP A 45 4.32 -5.96 3.30
C TRP A 45 5.05 -6.25 4.61
N SER A 46 4.34 -6.33 5.73
CA SER A 46 4.94 -6.71 7.02
C SER A 46 5.44 -8.16 7.00
N VAL A 47 4.66 -9.08 6.43
CA VAL A 47 5.08 -10.48 6.25
C VAL A 47 6.31 -10.57 5.35
N PHE A 48 6.29 -9.82 4.24
CA PHE A 48 7.41 -9.75 3.31
C PHE A 48 8.70 -9.25 3.98
N LEU A 49 8.61 -8.18 4.79
CA LEU A 49 9.73 -7.66 5.56
C LEU A 49 10.34 -8.75 6.47
N GLU A 50 9.52 -9.38 7.32
CA GLU A 50 10.03 -10.39 8.25
C GLU A 50 10.63 -11.60 7.54
N CYS A 51 9.98 -12.08 6.48
CA CYS A 51 10.53 -13.15 5.67
C CYS A 51 11.86 -12.76 5.02
N THR A 52 11.97 -11.55 4.47
CA THR A 52 13.19 -11.06 3.82
C THR A 52 14.34 -10.96 4.83
N ILE A 53 14.10 -10.34 5.99
CA ILE A 53 15.10 -10.22 7.06
C ILE A 53 15.54 -11.59 7.59
N HIS A 54 14.60 -12.52 7.76
CA HIS A 54 14.93 -13.88 8.16
C HIS A 54 15.88 -14.56 7.16
N HIS A 55 15.60 -14.47 5.86
CA HIS A 55 16.43 -15.08 4.83
C HIS A 55 17.79 -14.40 4.68
N ILE A 56 17.87 -13.07 4.80
CA ILE A 56 19.15 -12.35 4.80
C ILE A 56 20.02 -12.80 5.97
N ARG A 57 19.45 -12.89 7.19
CA ARG A 57 20.17 -13.40 8.37
C ARG A 57 20.66 -14.81 8.13
N LYS A 58 19.79 -15.72 7.67
CA LYS A 58 20.18 -17.10 7.37
C LYS A 58 21.27 -17.19 6.32
N CYS A 59 21.22 -16.35 5.30
CA CYS A 59 22.24 -16.28 4.26
C CYS A 59 23.59 -15.87 4.87
N LEU A 60 23.63 -14.77 5.63
CA LEU A 60 24.86 -14.27 6.27
C LEU A 60 25.43 -15.24 7.33
N GLU A 61 24.56 -15.94 8.07
CA GLU A 61 24.94 -17.01 9.00
C GLU A 61 25.53 -18.23 8.28
N TYR A 62 24.99 -18.56 7.10
CA TYR A 62 25.45 -19.70 6.31
C TYR A 62 26.74 -19.40 5.56
N THR A 63 26.87 -18.18 5.03
CA THR A 63 28.07 -17.70 4.34
C THR A 63 29.17 -17.27 5.30
N ARG A 64 29.14 -17.68 6.57
CA ARG A 64 30.17 -17.42 7.60
C ARG A 64 31.58 -17.71 7.07
N LEU A 65 32.13 -16.72 6.39
CA LEU A 65 33.50 -16.58 5.95
C LEU A 65 34.34 -16.17 7.16
N GLU A 66 34.28 -16.92 8.27
CA GLU A 66 35.10 -16.77 9.50
C GLU A 66 35.26 -15.35 10.15
N GLN A 67 34.66 -14.29 9.60
CA GLN A 67 35.07 -12.91 9.85
C GLN A 67 34.07 -12.09 10.66
N TRP A 68 32.82 -12.54 10.78
CA TRP A 68 31.75 -11.73 11.37
C TRP A 68 31.47 -12.20 12.79
N SER A 69 31.57 -11.28 13.75
CA SER A 69 31.06 -11.51 15.10
C SER A 69 29.54 -11.54 15.10
N LEU A 70 28.93 -12.07 16.17
CA LEU A 70 27.47 -12.00 16.34
C LEU A 70 26.96 -10.55 16.38
N SER A 71 27.78 -9.62 16.92
CA SER A 71 27.45 -8.20 16.93
C SER A 71 27.41 -7.61 15.51
N ASP A 72 28.42 -7.91 14.68
CA ASP A 72 28.47 -7.42 13.30
C ASP A 72 27.26 -7.92 12.49
N LEU A 73 26.87 -9.18 12.72
CA LEU A 73 25.69 -9.75 12.10
C LEU A 73 24.41 -9.00 12.51
N ASP A 74 24.22 -8.72 13.79
CA ASP A 74 23.04 -8.00 14.28
C ASP A 74 22.98 -6.55 13.79
N ASP A 75 24.13 -5.87 13.71
CA ASP A 75 24.23 -4.51 13.16
C ASP A 75 23.83 -4.49 11.68
N VAL A 76 24.38 -5.41 10.88
CA VAL A 76 24.03 -5.51 9.46
C VAL A 76 22.56 -5.88 9.26
N ILE A 77 22.01 -6.78 10.08
CA ILE A 77 20.59 -7.11 10.02
C ILE A 77 19.70 -5.92 10.39
N THR A 78 20.13 -5.09 11.33
CA THR A 78 19.45 -3.84 11.67
C THR A 78 19.42 -2.88 10.49
N LEU A 79 20.55 -2.70 9.79
CA LEU A 79 20.63 -1.87 8.59
C LEU A 79 19.72 -2.39 7.47
N TRP A 80 19.72 -3.69 7.21
CA TRP A 80 18.81 -4.31 6.24
C TRP A 80 17.34 -4.10 6.62
N ARG A 81 17.00 -4.20 7.91
CA ARG A 81 15.63 -3.96 8.39
C ARG A 81 15.19 -2.52 8.11
N HIS A 82 16.07 -1.55 8.31
CA HIS A 82 15.78 -0.15 7.97
C HIS A 82 15.57 0.05 6.47
N LEU A 83 16.47 -0.49 5.64
CA LEU A 83 16.35 -0.37 4.18
C LEU A 83 15.07 -1.02 3.64
N VAL A 84 14.85 -2.30 3.96
CA VAL A 84 13.67 -3.04 3.48
C VAL A 84 12.39 -2.47 4.08
N GLY A 85 12.41 -2.05 5.33
CA GLY A 85 11.28 -1.40 5.99
C GLY A 85 10.90 -0.09 5.31
N GLY A 86 11.87 0.77 5.02
CA GLY A 86 11.64 2.02 4.27
C GLY A 86 11.08 1.76 2.87
N ILE A 87 11.61 0.75 2.17
CA ILE A 87 11.08 0.33 0.86
C ILE A 87 9.61 -0.08 0.98
N CYS A 88 9.28 -0.94 1.94
CA CYS A 88 7.91 -1.40 2.17
C CYS A 88 6.96 -0.24 2.49
N GLN A 89 7.41 0.70 3.32
CA GLN A 89 6.62 1.87 3.70
C GLN A 89 6.25 2.72 2.48
N ARG A 90 7.21 3.03 1.60
CA ARG A 90 6.92 3.85 0.40
C ARG A 90 6.06 3.11 -0.63
N ILE A 91 6.19 1.79 -0.73
CA ILE A 91 5.27 0.97 -1.53
C ILE A 91 3.86 1.01 -0.93
N GLU A 92 3.73 0.90 0.40
CA GLU A 92 2.44 0.95 1.09
C GLU A 92 1.76 2.32 0.92
N GLU A 93 2.50 3.43 0.97
CA GLU A 93 1.97 4.77 0.68
C GLU A 93 1.38 4.84 -0.73
N GLY A 94 2.09 4.33 -1.74
CA GLY A 94 1.56 4.25 -3.12
C GLY A 94 0.32 3.36 -3.24
N TYR A 95 0.26 2.27 -2.49
CA TYR A 95 -0.91 1.39 -2.41
C TYR A 95 -2.12 2.12 -1.83
N LEU A 96 -1.97 2.79 -0.68
CA LEU A 96 -3.04 3.50 0.01
C LEU A 96 -3.60 4.67 -0.82
N ILE A 97 -2.73 5.41 -1.52
CA ILE A 97 -3.15 6.48 -2.44
C ILE A 97 -4.04 5.92 -3.56
N ASP A 98 -3.70 4.77 -4.13
CA ASP A 98 -4.53 4.14 -5.17
C ASP A 98 -5.90 3.71 -4.64
N LEU A 99 -5.95 3.13 -3.43
CA LEU A 99 -7.22 2.78 -2.76
C LEU A 99 -8.08 4.01 -2.47
N ALA A 100 -7.48 5.09 -1.97
CA ALA A 100 -8.18 6.34 -1.67
C ALA A 100 -8.79 6.96 -2.93
N ASN A 101 -8.00 7.05 -4.01
CA ASN A 101 -8.47 7.60 -5.29
C ASN A 101 -9.65 6.80 -5.86
N ARG A 102 -9.60 5.46 -5.79
CA ARG A 102 -10.67 4.58 -6.27
C ARG A 102 -11.93 4.69 -5.40
N SER A 103 -11.76 4.84 -4.09
CA SER A 103 -12.87 5.05 -3.15
C SER A 103 -13.60 6.37 -3.45
N TYR A 104 -12.83 7.44 -3.71
CA TYR A 104 -13.37 8.74 -4.10
C TYR A 104 -14.16 8.67 -5.42
N THR A 105 -13.59 8.10 -6.49
CA THR A 105 -14.29 7.93 -7.78
C THR A 105 -15.57 7.09 -7.64
N ARG A 106 -15.59 6.10 -6.74
CA ARG A 106 -16.78 5.28 -6.49
C ARG A 106 -17.89 6.06 -5.78
N ASP A 107 -17.53 6.96 -4.85
CA ASP A 107 -18.51 7.78 -4.12
C ASP A 107 -19.08 8.91 -4.98
N GLU A 108 -18.29 9.52 -5.88
CA GLU A 108 -18.81 10.51 -6.85
C GLU A 108 -19.82 9.90 -7.84
N ASN A 109 -19.63 8.63 -8.21
CA ASN A 109 -20.51 7.93 -9.14
C ASN A 109 -21.76 7.31 -8.47
N LYS A 110 -21.98 7.52 -7.16
CA LYS A 110 -23.23 7.10 -6.52
C LYS A 110 -24.39 7.97 -7.02
N PRO A 111 -25.46 7.39 -7.58
CA PRO A 111 -26.61 8.17 -8.00
C PRO A 111 -27.20 8.89 -6.78
N VAL A 112 -27.31 10.21 -6.86
CA VAL A 112 -28.02 11.02 -5.87
C VAL A 112 -29.45 10.47 -5.79
N LYS A 113 -29.79 9.84 -4.67
CA LYS A 113 -31.18 9.46 -4.39
C LYS A 113 -31.99 10.76 -4.37
N LYS A 114 -32.77 11.01 -5.43
CA LYS A 114 -33.73 12.12 -5.44
C LYS A 114 -34.65 11.91 -4.25
N LEU A 115 -34.56 12.83 -3.28
CA LEU A 115 -35.52 12.91 -2.19
C LEU A 115 -36.89 13.10 -2.83
N HIS A 116 -37.82 12.18 -2.57
CA HIS A 116 -39.18 12.26 -3.08
C HIS A 116 -39.84 13.47 -2.40
N THR A 117 -39.88 14.61 -3.09
CA THR A 117 -40.70 15.74 -2.66
C THR A 117 -42.16 15.34 -2.83
N GLU A 118 -42.92 15.53 -1.76
CA GLU A 118 -44.32 15.13 -1.58
C GLU A 118 -45.23 15.62 -2.71
N GLY A 119 -46.21 14.78 -3.06
CA GLY A 119 -47.17 15.04 -4.14
C GLY A 119 -48.13 16.21 -3.85
N PRO A 120 -48.91 16.65 -4.87
CA PRO A 120 -49.77 17.81 -4.74
C PRO A 120 -50.97 17.50 -3.84
N ILE A 121 -51.21 18.37 -2.85
CA ILE A 121 -52.44 18.40 -2.05
C ILE A 121 -53.59 18.80 -2.97
N SER A 122 -54.55 17.88 -3.19
CA SER A 122 -55.81 18.17 -3.86
C SER A 122 -56.73 18.97 -2.92
N ASP A 123 -57.00 20.22 -3.27
CA ASP A 123 -57.95 21.10 -2.58
C ASP A 123 -59.39 20.73 -2.99
N THR A 124 -60.10 19.96 -2.15
CA THR A 124 -61.55 19.77 -2.27
C THR A 124 -62.25 20.78 -1.37
N ARG A 125 -62.67 21.92 -1.94
CA ARG A 125 -63.68 22.80 -1.33
C ARG A 125 -65.07 22.37 -1.79
N GLU A 126 -65.85 21.86 -0.85
CA GLU A 126 -67.31 21.72 -0.97
C GLU A 126 -67.98 23.09 -1.03
N THR A 127 -68.88 23.29 -1.99
CA THR A 127 -69.85 24.40 -2.02
C THR A 127 -71.18 23.94 -1.43
N PRO A 128 -71.83 24.70 -0.53
CA PRO A 128 -73.16 24.37 -0.04
C PRO A 128 -74.24 24.78 -1.07
N LYS A 129 -75.22 23.90 -1.31
CA LYS A 129 -76.43 24.22 -2.08
C LYS A 129 -77.49 24.85 -1.17
N VAL A 130 -78.05 25.96 -1.64
CA VAL A 130 -79.31 26.58 -1.16
C VAL A 130 -80.49 25.75 -1.65
#